data_AF-A0A2S2N6M3-F1
#
_entry.id   AF-A0A2S2N6M3-F1
#
_cell.length_a   1.000
_cell.length_b   1.000
_cell.length_c   1.000
_cell.angle_alpha   90.00
_cell.angle_beta   90.00
_cell.angle_gamma   90.00
#
_symmetry.space_group_name_H-M   'P 1'
#
loop_
_entity.id
_entity.type
_entity.pdbx_description
1 polymer ?
#
loop_
_entity_poly.entity_id
_entity_poly.type
_entity_poly.pdbx_seq_one_letter_code
_entity_poly.pdbx_strand_id
1 'polypeptide(L)'
;MRTKPEMMGQLRPAFSELNISEGFEFDTEMVTNEIKEDCKPLLLSNEQLTTLMNDMDGAIRNGLSKDKNPSSIVKCYVTYVQDLPNGTERGKFLALDLGGTNFRVLLIELGENNYFHMDSEIFKVPAHIQTGKGTELFDHIAKCLAEFIKKHNLDNKKALPLGFTFSFPLRQVGLTKGYLNSWTKGFNCSGVVDEDVVRLLKDAIKRRKDVQIDVCGILNDTTGTIMSCAWKNPNTKIGLIVGMLSK
;
A
#
# COMPACT_ATOMS: atom_id res chain seq x y z
N MET A 1 -18.50 3.50 13.52
CA MET A 1 -19.65 4.04 12.76
C MET A 1 -20.56 2.90 12.36
N ARG A 2 -21.84 2.92 12.79
CA ARG A 2 -22.86 2.00 12.26
C ARG A 2 -23.22 2.47 10.85
N THR A 3 -22.97 1.65 9.84
CA THR A 3 -23.46 1.90 8.48
C THR A 3 -24.98 1.87 8.51
N LYS A 4 -25.63 2.93 8.04
CA LYS A 4 -27.08 2.97 7.86
C LYS A 4 -27.48 1.87 6.85
N PRO A 5 -28.55 1.10 7.10
CA PRO A 5 -29.03 0.05 6.20
C PRO A 5 -29.33 0.52 4.76
N GLU A 6 -29.52 1.83 4.58
CA GLU A 6 -29.93 2.47 3.33
C GLU A 6 -28.84 2.48 2.24
N MET A 7 -27.54 2.37 2.56
CA MET A 7 -26.49 2.33 1.51
C MET A 7 -26.38 0.98 0.78
N MET A 8 -26.79 -0.13 1.40
CA MET A 8 -26.80 -1.45 0.73
C MET A 8 -27.84 -1.50 -0.39
N GLY A 9 -28.90 -0.70 -0.31
CA GLY A 9 -29.95 -0.60 -1.34
C GLY A 9 -29.54 0.20 -2.57
N GLN A 10 -28.59 1.13 -2.44
CA GLN A 10 -28.13 2.02 -3.53
C GLN A 10 -26.96 1.45 -4.34
N LEU A 11 -26.30 0.40 -3.86
CA LEU A 11 -25.26 -0.30 -4.64
C LEU A 11 -25.86 -1.31 -5.62
N ARG A 12 -27.02 -1.92 -5.32
CA ARG A 12 -27.68 -2.91 -6.21
C ARG A 12 -27.99 -2.39 -7.62
N PRO A 13 -28.49 -1.14 -7.83
CA PRO A 13 -28.80 -0.64 -9.17
C PRO A 13 -27.56 -0.34 -10.01
N ALA A 14 -26.45 0.08 -9.38
CA ALA A 14 -25.22 0.45 -10.10
C ALA A 14 -24.52 -0.76 -10.75
N PHE A 15 -24.78 -1.98 -10.27
CA PHE A 15 -24.20 -3.20 -10.83
C PHE A 15 -25.14 -3.95 -11.79
N SER A 16 -26.46 -3.71 -11.75
CA SER A 16 -27.38 -4.25 -12.76
C SER A 16 -27.22 -3.60 -14.14
N GLU A 17 -26.57 -2.42 -14.19
CA GLU A 17 -26.27 -1.69 -15.43
C GLU A 17 -24.85 -1.96 -15.99
N LEU A 18 -24.02 -2.72 -15.27
CA LEU A 18 -22.70 -3.14 -15.77
C LEU A 18 -22.88 -4.32 -16.74
N ASN A 19 -23.43 -4.04 -17.92
CA ASN A 19 -23.44 -4.94 -19.05
C ASN A 19 -22.05 -4.90 -19.71
N ILE A 20 -21.08 -5.62 -19.15
CA ILE A 20 -19.65 -5.60 -19.59
C ILE A 20 -19.48 -6.12 -21.04
N SER A 21 -20.54 -6.67 -21.65
CA SER A 21 -20.54 -7.14 -23.03
C SER A 21 -20.91 -6.10 -24.09
N GLU A 22 -21.46 -4.93 -23.71
CA GLU A 22 -21.83 -3.89 -24.68
C GLU A 22 -20.65 -2.92 -24.91
N GLY A 23 -19.88 -3.15 -25.98
CA GLY A 23 -18.87 -2.19 -26.42
C GLY A 23 -17.63 -2.76 -27.12
N PHE A 24 -17.49 -4.09 -27.21
CA PHE A 24 -16.42 -4.72 -27.98
C PHE A 24 -16.98 -5.33 -29.26
N GLU A 25 -17.00 -4.58 -30.36
CA GLU A 25 -17.07 -5.17 -31.70
C GLU A 25 -15.71 -5.81 -32.00
N PHE A 26 -15.58 -7.10 -31.68
CA PHE A 26 -14.51 -7.91 -32.24
C PHE A 26 -14.82 -8.16 -33.71
N ASP A 27 -13.82 -8.03 -34.58
CA ASP A 27 -13.92 -8.48 -35.97
C ASP A 27 -14.09 -10.02 -35.96
N THR A 28 -15.34 -10.47 -35.93
CA THR A 28 -15.70 -11.88 -35.70
C THR A 28 -15.36 -12.80 -36.87
N GLU A 29 -14.89 -12.27 -38.01
CA GLU A 29 -14.58 -13.07 -39.20
C GLU A 29 -13.33 -13.96 -39.05
N MET A 30 -12.48 -13.75 -38.03
CA MET A 30 -11.25 -14.55 -37.82
C MET A 30 -11.21 -15.38 -36.52
N VAL A 31 -12.27 -15.43 -35.70
CA VAL A 31 -12.25 -16.20 -34.45
C VAL A 31 -12.79 -17.61 -34.70
N THR A 32 -11.89 -18.60 -34.71
CA THR A 32 -12.26 -20.01 -34.87
C THR A 32 -13.12 -20.50 -33.71
N ASN A 33 -13.96 -21.52 -33.95
CA ASN A 33 -14.76 -22.15 -32.90
C ASN A 33 -13.88 -22.77 -31.79
N GLU A 34 -12.66 -23.19 -32.14
CA GLU A 34 -11.64 -23.67 -31.21
C GLU A 34 -11.26 -22.57 -30.20
N ILE A 35 -10.93 -21.36 -30.67
CA ILE A 35 -10.62 -20.22 -29.80
C ILE A 35 -11.81 -19.88 -28.88
N LYS A 36 -13.05 -19.96 -29.38
CA LYS A 36 -14.25 -19.69 -28.58
C LYS A 36 -14.44 -20.69 -27.44
N GLU A 37 -14.25 -21.98 -27.69
CA GLU A 37 -14.34 -23.00 -26.64
C GLU A 37 -13.18 -22.88 -25.65
N ASP A 38 -11.96 -22.58 -26.12
CA ASP A 38 -10.79 -22.38 -25.25
C ASP A 38 -10.93 -21.16 -24.33
N CYS A 39 -11.56 -20.07 -24.81
CA CYS A 39 -11.80 -18.88 -24.01
C CYS A 39 -13.04 -18.97 -23.10
N LYS A 40 -13.90 -19.97 -23.26
CA LYS A 40 -15.14 -20.13 -22.49
C LYS A 40 -14.94 -20.09 -20.96
N PRO A 41 -13.87 -20.68 -20.38
CA PRO A 41 -13.62 -20.59 -18.94
C PRO A 41 -13.26 -19.17 -18.44
N LEU A 42 -12.86 -18.26 -19.33
CA LEU A 42 -12.54 -16.86 -19.01
C LEU A 42 -13.81 -15.97 -18.98
N LEU A 43 -14.92 -16.45 -19.54
CA LEU A 43 -16.19 -15.75 -19.55
C LEU A 43 -16.95 -16.04 -18.26
N LEU A 44 -16.99 -15.05 -17.38
CA LEU A 44 -17.74 -15.12 -16.13
C LEU A 44 -19.16 -14.59 -16.35
N SER A 45 -20.16 -15.44 -16.08
CA SER A 45 -21.56 -15.03 -16.05
C SER A 45 -21.86 -14.12 -14.84
N ASN A 46 -22.95 -13.35 -14.93
CA ASN A 46 -23.42 -12.52 -13.81
C ASN A 46 -23.70 -13.33 -12.54
N GLU A 47 -24.15 -14.58 -12.67
CA GLU A 47 -24.36 -15.49 -11.54
C GLU A 47 -23.03 -15.86 -10.85
N GLN A 48 -22.01 -16.18 -11.64
CA GLN A 48 -20.66 -16.46 -11.12
C GLN A 48 -20.04 -15.21 -10.46
N LEU A 49 -20.18 -14.03 -11.06
CA LEU A 49 -19.70 -12.78 -10.47
C LEU A 49 -20.43 -12.46 -9.15
N THR A 50 -21.74 -12.67 -9.09
CA THR A 50 -22.53 -12.48 -7.85
C THR A 50 -22.09 -13.44 -6.75
N THR A 51 -21.81 -14.70 -7.11
CA THR A 51 -21.28 -15.70 -6.17
C THR A 51 -19.93 -15.26 -5.61
N LEU A 52 -19.01 -14.84 -6.49
CA LEU A 52 -17.70 -14.32 -6.09
C LEU A 52 -17.80 -13.09 -5.17
N MET A 53 -18.73 -12.18 -5.45
CA MET A 53 -18.98 -11.01 -4.60
C MET A 53 -19.43 -11.42 -3.19
N ASN A 54 -20.35 -12.38 -3.08
CA ASN A 54 -20.85 -12.88 -1.80
C ASN A 54 -19.75 -13.60 -1.00
N ASP A 55 -18.93 -14.40 -1.67
CA ASP A 55 -17.79 -15.09 -1.05
C ASP A 55 -16.77 -14.09 -0.51
N MET A 56 -16.48 -13.03 -1.27
CA MET A 56 -15.56 -11.98 -0.85
C MET A 56 -16.12 -11.15 0.31
N ASP A 57 -17.42 -10.82 0.31
CA ASP A 57 -18.10 -10.18 1.46
C ASP A 57 -18.01 -11.06 2.71
N GLY A 58 -18.28 -12.37 2.57
CA GLY A 58 -18.13 -13.35 3.64
C GLY A 58 -16.70 -13.42 4.19
N ALA A 59 -15.70 -13.44 3.31
CA ALA A 59 -14.29 -13.45 3.69
C ALA A 59 -13.88 -12.16 4.43
N ILE A 60 -14.34 -10.99 3.98
CA ILE A 60 -14.11 -9.71 4.66
C ILE A 60 -14.76 -9.69 6.05
N ARG A 61 -16.02 -10.15 6.17
CA ARG A 61 -16.70 -10.25 7.47
C ARG A 61 -15.96 -11.16 8.45
N ASN A 62 -15.46 -12.30 7.96
CA ASN A 62 -14.66 -13.21 8.77
C ASN A 62 -13.31 -12.56 9.16
N GLY A 63 -12.68 -11.83 8.24
CA GLY A 63 -11.48 -11.04 8.50
C GLY A 63 -11.67 -9.96 9.55
N LEU A 64 -12.83 -9.30 9.60
CA LEU A 64 -13.13 -8.27 10.61
C LEU A 64 -13.63 -8.84 11.95
N SER A 65 -13.99 -10.13 12.00
CA SER A 65 -14.50 -10.78 13.21
C SER A 65 -13.37 -11.17 14.15
N LYS A 66 -13.52 -10.89 15.44
CA LYS A 66 -12.54 -11.26 16.48
C LYS A 66 -12.25 -12.76 16.51
N ASP A 67 -13.28 -13.60 16.41
CA ASP A 67 -13.14 -15.04 16.58
C ASP A 67 -12.69 -15.75 15.30
N LYS A 68 -13.07 -15.21 14.13
CA LYS A 68 -12.77 -15.82 12.83
C LYS A 68 -11.53 -15.25 12.14
N ASN A 69 -11.02 -14.08 12.56
CA ASN A 69 -9.83 -13.47 11.97
C ASN A 69 -8.59 -14.39 11.96
N PRO A 70 -8.27 -15.14 13.04
CA PRO A 70 -7.09 -16.01 13.05
C PRO A 70 -7.08 -17.03 11.91
N SER A 71 -8.23 -17.63 11.59
CA SER A 71 -8.39 -18.61 10.51
C SER A 71 -8.82 -18.01 9.16
N SER A 72 -9.13 -16.72 9.09
CA SER A 72 -9.58 -16.07 7.85
C SER A 72 -8.45 -15.97 6.81
N ILE A 73 -8.79 -16.16 5.54
CA ILE A 73 -7.86 -15.94 4.41
C ILE A 73 -7.67 -14.45 4.12
N VAL A 74 -8.73 -13.64 4.22
CA VAL A 74 -8.68 -12.19 4.11
C VAL A 74 -8.52 -11.65 5.53
N LYS A 75 -7.35 -11.09 5.82
CA LYS A 75 -6.98 -10.72 7.20
C LYS A 75 -7.54 -9.39 7.69
N CYS A 76 -7.93 -8.49 6.79
CA CYS A 76 -8.45 -7.16 7.15
C CYS A 76 -7.65 -6.46 8.26
N TYR A 77 -6.31 -6.43 8.12
CA TYR A 77 -5.45 -5.83 9.14
C TYR A 77 -5.77 -4.35 9.36
N VAL A 78 -5.77 -3.93 10.62
CA VAL A 78 -6.03 -2.54 11.02
C VAL A 78 -4.85 -1.67 10.64
N THR A 79 -5.12 -0.54 9.97
CA THR A 79 -4.10 0.40 9.46
C THR A 79 -3.66 1.44 10.49
N TYR A 80 -4.43 1.61 11.58
CA TYR A 80 -4.26 2.65 12.61
C TYR A 80 -4.43 4.10 12.12
N VAL A 81 -4.79 4.31 10.85
CA VAL A 81 -5.20 5.60 10.31
C VAL A 81 -6.71 5.77 10.53
N GLN A 82 -7.11 6.79 11.28
CA GLN A 82 -8.51 6.99 11.69
C GLN A 82 -9.25 8.00 10.81
N ASP A 83 -8.54 8.98 10.27
CA ASP A 83 -9.11 10.08 9.50
C ASP A 83 -8.46 10.17 8.12
N LEU A 84 -9.28 10.47 7.10
CA LEU A 84 -8.78 10.86 5.79
C LEU A 84 -8.32 12.31 5.79
N PRO A 85 -7.45 12.71 4.86
CA PRO A 85 -7.00 14.08 4.77
C PRO A 85 -8.17 15.05 4.58
N ASN A 86 -8.09 16.21 5.22
CA ASN A 86 -9.14 17.22 5.21
C ASN A 86 -8.67 18.56 4.59
N GLY A 87 -7.45 18.62 4.09
CA GLY A 87 -6.87 19.81 3.44
C GLY A 87 -6.29 20.82 4.42
N THR A 88 -6.24 20.52 5.72
CA THR A 88 -5.58 21.37 6.74
C THR A 88 -4.13 20.97 7.01
N GLU A 89 -3.64 19.91 6.37
CA GLU A 89 -2.28 19.41 6.55
C GLU A 89 -1.25 20.40 6.00
N ARG A 90 -0.20 20.70 6.78
CA ARG A 90 0.85 21.65 6.40
C ARG A 90 2.22 21.11 6.80
N GLY A 91 3.24 21.48 6.04
CA GLY A 91 4.65 21.22 6.35
C GLY A 91 5.34 20.32 5.34
N LYS A 92 6.59 19.96 5.68
CA LYS A 92 7.46 19.08 4.89
C LYS A 92 7.51 17.71 5.51
N PHE A 93 7.25 16.69 4.70
CA PHE A 93 7.20 15.29 5.10
C PHE A 93 8.08 14.47 4.17
N LEU A 94 8.77 13.49 4.74
CA LEU A 94 9.39 12.44 3.96
C LEU A 94 8.40 11.28 3.80
N ALA A 95 8.46 10.60 2.66
CA ALA A 95 7.88 9.29 2.50
C ALA A 95 8.92 8.31 1.96
N LEU A 96 8.90 7.08 2.48
CA LEU A 96 9.73 5.97 2.02
C LEU A 96 8.81 4.88 1.50
N ASP A 97 8.95 4.51 0.24
CA ASP A 97 8.18 3.44 -0.40
C ASP A 97 9.10 2.30 -0.81
N LEU A 98 9.11 1.23 -0.01
CA LEU A 98 9.93 0.05 -0.26
C LEU A 98 9.18 -0.94 -1.15
N GLY A 99 9.57 -0.96 -2.43
CA GLY A 99 9.11 -1.91 -3.43
C GLY A 99 9.95 -3.19 -3.51
N GLY A 100 9.87 -3.90 -4.64
CA GLY A 100 10.63 -5.14 -4.90
C GLY A 100 12.12 -4.90 -5.13
N THR A 101 12.50 -4.31 -6.25
CA THR A 101 13.94 -4.14 -6.61
C THR A 101 14.49 -2.76 -6.26
N ASN A 102 13.59 -1.80 -6.06
CA ASN A 102 13.92 -0.42 -5.75
C ASN A 102 13.02 0.08 -4.61
N PHE A 103 13.46 1.13 -3.96
CA PHE A 103 12.60 1.95 -3.13
C PHE A 103 12.64 3.40 -3.59
N ARG A 104 11.60 4.13 -3.23
CA ARG A 104 11.50 5.56 -3.51
C ARG A 104 11.55 6.34 -2.21
N VAL A 105 12.33 7.41 -2.21
CA VAL A 105 12.25 8.44 -1.17
C VAL A 105 11.55 9.65 -1.78
N LEU A 106 10.60 10.23 -1.07
CA LEU A 106 9.85 11.41 -1.50
C LEU A 106 9.97 12.51 -0.47
N LEU A 107 10.08 13.75 -0.93
CA LEU A 107 9.81 14.95 -0.15
C LEU A 107 8.44 15.48 -0.58
N ILE A 108 7.52 15.60 0.37
CA ILE A 108 6.18 16.14 0.16
C ILE A 108 6.06 17.42 0.96
N GLU A 109 5.69 18.51 0.31
CA GLU A 109 5.40 19.79 0.95
C GLU A 109 3.93 20.15 0.76
N LEU A 110 3.22 20.34 1.86
CA LEU A 110 1.81 20.72 1.91
C LEU A 110 1.69 22.13 2.49
N GLY A 111 0.89 22.97 1.85
CA GLY A 111 0.70 24.36 2.24
C GLY A 111 -0.76 24.83 2.17
N GLU A 112 -0.97 26.13 2.38
CA GLU A 112 -2.28 26.75 2.26
C GLU A 112 -2.78 26.76 0.80
N ASN A 113 -4.09 26.97 0.62
CA ASN A 113 -4.71 27.08 -0.71
C ASN A 113 -4.42 25.87 -1.62
N ASN A 114 -4.38 24.67 -1.05
CA ASN A 114 -4.03 23.42 -1.74
C ASN A 114 -2.62 23.43 -2.37
N TYR A 115 -1.69 24.21 -1.82
CA TYR A 115 -0.29 24.13 -2.24
C TYR A 115 0.26 22.73 -1.99
N PHE A 116 0.86 22.17 -3.03
CA PHE A 116 1.45 20.84 -3.04
C PHE A 116 2.71 20.86 -3.91
N HIS A 117 3.83 20.42 -3.33
CA HIS A 117 5.06 20.15 -4.05
C HIS A 117 5.58 18.76 -3.68
N MET A 118 6.15 18.06 -4.67
CA MET A 118 6.68 16.72 -4.49
C MET A 118 7.95 16.52 -5.30
N ASP A 119 9.03 16.18 -4.60
CA ASP A 119 10.26 15.66 -5.20
C ASP A 119 10.42 14.17 -4.86
N SER A 120 11.05 13.40 -5.74
CA SER A 120 11.32 11.99 -5.46
C SER A 120 12.59 11.47 -6.11
N GLU A 121 13.18 10.45 -5.49
CA GLU A 121 14.35 9.74 -6.01
C GLU A 121 14.18 8.24 -5.80
N ILE A 122 14.61 7.47 -6.81
CA ILE A 122 14.54 6.01 -6.78
C ILE A 122 15.94 5.48 -6.46
N PHE A 123 16.02 4.63 -5.44
CA PHE A 123 17.23 3.96 -5.01
C PHE A 123 17.10 2.46 -5.26
N LYS A 124 18.15 1.86 -5.81
CA LYS A 124 18.21 0.42 -6.03
C LYS A 124 18.52 -0.29 -4.72
N VAL A 125 17.89 -1.44 -4.49
CA VAL A 125 18.31 -2.40 -3.47
C VAL A 125 19.18 -3.45 -4.16
N PRO A 126 20.49 -3.52 -3.88
CA PRO A 126 21.35 -4.56 -4.44
C PRO A 126 20.84 -5.96 -4.09
N ALA A 127 20.96 -6.91 -5.02
CA ALA A 127 20.44 -8.27 -4.83
C ALA A 127 21.00 -8.97 -3.58
N HIS A 128 22.29 -8.77 -3.28
CA HIS A 128 22.91 -9.32 -2.07
C HIS A 128 22.36 -8.72 -0.77
N ILE A 129 21.80 -7.51 -0.81
CA ILE A 129 21.12 -6.89 0.33
C ILE A 129 19.69 -7.43 0.48
N GLN A 130 18.98 -7.66 -0.64
CA GLN A 130 17.62 -8.24 -0.63
C GLN A 130 17.55 -9.62 0.05
N THR A 131 18.65 -10.38 0.01
CA THR A 131 18.76 -11.72 0.61
C THR A 131 19.78 -11.78 1.76
N GLY A 132 20.32 -10.63 2.17
CA GLY A 132 21.34 -10.51 3.21
C GLY A 132 20.78 -10.44 4.64
N LYS A 133 21.42 -9.65 5.50
CA LYS A 133 20.92 -9.40 6.86
C LYS A 133 19.96 -8.21 6.87
N GLY A 134 18.95 -8.28 7.74
CA GLY A 134 18.03 -7.16 7.96
C GLY A 134 18.76 -5.85 8.29
N THR A 135 19.79 -5.91 9.13
CA THR A 135 20.61 -4.75 9.47
C THR A 135 21.22 -4.07 8.24
N GLU A 136 21.69 -4.85 7.26
CA GLU A 136 22.28 -4.34 6.02
C GLU A 136 21.23 -3.65 5.15
N LEU A 137 20.02 -4.21 5.05
CA LEU A 137 18.91 -3.59 4.35
C LEU A 137 18.55 -2.23 4.95
N PHE A 138 18.31 -2.17 6.27
CA PHE A 138 17.90 -0.93 6.91
C PHE A 138 19.03 0.10 6.97
N ASP A 139 20.30 -0.32 7.07
CA ASP A 139 21.46 0.58 6.96
C ASP A 139 21.60 1.17 5.54
N HIS A 140 21.35 0.38 4.50
CA HIS A 140 21.30 0.86 3.11
C HIS A 140 20.18 1.88 2.91
N ILE A 141 18.98 1.59 3.41
CA ILE A 141 17.85 2.54 3.37
C ILE A 141 18.19 3.85 4.09
N ALA A 142 18.74 3.76 5.30
CA ALA A 142 19.14 4.92 6.08
C ALA A 142 20.21 5.76 5.37
N LYS A 143 21.15 5.10 4.66
CA LYS A 143 22.14 5.79 3.83
C LYS A 143 21.51 6.60 2.72
N CYS A 144 20.62 6.00 1.93
CA CYS A 144 19.94 6.70 0.84
C CYS A 144 19.04 7.83 1.34
N LEU A 145 18.35 7.65 2.48
CA LEU A 145 17.59 8.73 3.12
C LEU A 145 18.50 9.93 3.44
N ALA A 146 19.70 9.69 3.97
CA ALA A 146 20.63 10.77 4.30
C ALA A 146 21.20 11.47 3.07
N GLU A 147 21.50 10.72 2.01
CA GLU A 147 21.93 11.28 0.71
C GLU A 147 20.84 12.20 0.13
N PHE A 148 19.58 11.76 0.17
CA PHE A 148 18.43 12.53 -0.28
C PHE A 148 18.23 13.82 0.55
N ILE A 149 18.28 13.72 1.88
CA ILE A 149 18.15 14.89 2.78
C ILE A 149 19.22 15.94 2.50
N LYS A 150 20.48 15.54 2.33
CA LYS A 150 21.59 16.45 2.03
C LYS A 150 21.41 17.12 0.67
N LYS A 151 21.04 16.35 -0.36
CA LYS A 151 20.81 16.86 -1.72
C LYS A 151 19.72 17.93 -1.76
N HIS A 152 18.68 17.80 -0.93
CA HIS A 152 17.59 18.76 -0.83
C HIS A 152 17.80 19.85 0.23
N ASN A 153 19.00 19.95 0.84
CA ASN A 153 19.35 20.92 1.89
C ASN A 153 18.37 20.93 3.07
N LEU A 154 17.95 19.74 3.51
CA LEU A 154 16.97 19.55 4.59
C LEU A 154 17.63 19.23 5.95
N ASP A 155 18.95 19.33 6.06
CA ASP A 155 19.77 18.98 7.22
C ASP A 155 19.78 20.04 8.34
N ASN A 156 18.71 20.82 8.45
CA ASN A 156 18.57 21.99 9.34
C ASN A 156 18.34 21.65 10.83
N LYS A 157 18.83 20.49 11.31
CA LYS A 157 18.70 19.99 12.70
C LYS A 157 17.27 19.80 13.22
N LYS A 158 16.23 19.99 12.40
CA LYS A 158 14.85 19.65 12.76
C LYS A 158 14.57 18.22 12.29
N ALA A 159 13.99 17.40 13.16
CA ALA A 159 13.57 16.06 12.78
C ALA A 159 12.48 16.15 11.70
N LEU A 160 12.72 15.49 10.56
CA LEU A 160 11.74 15.40 9.47
C LEU A 160 10.79 14.23 9.73
N PRO A 161 9.46 14.44 9.71
CA PRO A 161 8.51 13.35 9.84
C PRO A 161 8.54 12.45 8.60
N LEU A 162 8.64 11.14 8.80
CA LEU A 162 8.68 10.11 7.77
C LEU A 162 7.47 9.18 7.86
N GLY A 163 6.73 9.06 6.76
CA GLY A 163 5.81 7.95 6.51
C GLY A 163 6.54 6.80 5.82
N PHE A 164 6.48 5.60 6.40
CA PHE A 164 7.12 4.40 5.88
C PHE A 164 6.09 3.48 5.21
N THR A 165 5.97 3.58 3.89
CA THR A 165 5.22 2.63 3.06
C THR A 165 6.03 1.34 2.92
N PHE A 166 5.59 0.31 3.63
CA PHE A 166 6.24 -1.00 3.68
C PHE A 166 5.29 -2.05 3.11
N SER A 167 5.41 -2.30 1.82
CA SER A 167 4.46 -3.08 1.03
C SER A 167 4.74 -4.58 1.09
N PHE A 168 4.81 -5.11 2.31
CA PHE A 168 4.93 -6.55 2.62
C PHE A 168 3.82 -6.95 3.58
N PRO A 169 3.49 -8.25 3.68
CA PRO A 169 2.60 -8.76 4.72
C PRO A 169 3.07 -8.32 6.11
N LEU A 170 2.31 -7.42 6.75
CA LEU A 170 2.69 -6.74 7.98
C LEU A 170 1.55 -6.79 9.00
N ARG A 171 1.84 -7.25 10.21
CA ARG A 171 0.92 -7.17 11.35
C ARG A 171 1.21 -5.88 12.13
N GLN A 172 0.42 -4.85 11.88
CA GLN A 172 0.49 -3.59 12.62
C GLN A 172 -0.14 -3.74 13.99
N VAL A 173 0.48 -3.15 15.02
CA VAL A 173 -0.06 -3.06 16.39
C VAL A 173 -0.12 -1.61 16.89
N GLY A 174 0.18 -0.67 16.00
CA GLY A 174 0.15 0.77 16.23
C GLY A 174 0.61 1.49 14.96
N LEU A 175 0.35 2.81 14.89
CA LEU A 175 0.75 3.60 13.73
C LEU A 175 2.27 3.56 13.47
N THR A 176 3.08 3.45 14.54
CA THR A 176 4.55 3.40 14.49
C THR A 176 5.12 2.06 14.92
N LYS A 177 4.35 0.97 14.79
CA LYS A 177 4.79 -0.36 15.22
C LYS A 177 4.16 -1.47 14.36
N GLY A 178 4.99 -2.25 13.68
CA GLY A 178 4.53 -3.32 12.80
C GLY A 178 5.54 -4.44 12.65
N TYR A 179 5.04 -5.67 12.68
CA TYR A 179 5.85 -6.88 12.60
C TYR A 179 5.73 -7.50 11.21
N LEU A 180 6.87 -7.78 10.55
CA LEU A 180 6.86 -8.46 9.27
C LEU A 180 6.38 -9.90 9.44
N ASN A 181 5.37 -10.34 8.69
CA ASN A 181 4.90 -11.72 8.72
C ASN A 181 5.73 -12.64 7.82
N SER A 182 6.05 -12.18 6.62
CA SER A 182 6.77 -12.98 5.63
C SER A 182 7.32 -12.08 4.53
N TRP A 183 8.49 -12.41 4.00
CA TRP A 183 8.99 -11.75 2.80
C TRP A 183 8.24 -12.17 1.54
N THR A 184 8.23 -11.27 0.56
CA THR A 184 7.70 -11.47 -0.80
C THR A 184 8.61 -10.74 -1.79
N LYS A 185 8.31 -10.76 -3.09
CA LYS A 185 9.01 -9.91 -4.09
C LYS A 185 10.52 -10.16 -4.16
N GLY A 186 10.94 -11.41 -3.98
CA GLY A 186 12.35 -11.82 -3.97
C GLY A 186 13.18 -11.40 -2.75
N PHE A 187 12.61 -10.71 -1.76
CA PHE A 187 13.30 -10.46 -0.50
C PHE A 187 13.39 -11.73 0.34
N ASN A 188 14.47 -11.85 1.09
CA ASN A 188 14.65 -12.87 2.11
C ASN A 188 15.68 -12.45 3.16
N CYS A 189 15.58 -11.22 3.68
CA CYS A 189 16.54 -10.73 4.66
C CYS A 189 16.38 -11.45 6.01
N SER A 190 17.47 -11.99 6.54
CA SER A 190 17.49 -12.65 7.85
C SER A 190 17.30 -11.65 9.01
N GLY A 191 16.63 -12.08 10.08
CA GLY A 191 16.43 -11.27 11.29
C GLY A 191 15.43 -10.11 11.13
N VAL A 192 14.46 -10.24 10.23
CA VAL A 192 13.37 -9.24 10.02
C VAL A 192 11.98 -9.83 10.19
N VAL A 193 11.77 -11.10 9.81
CA VAL A 193 10.49 -11.77 10.05
C VAL A 193 10.22 -11.82 11.56
N ASP A 194 8.98 -11.52 11.94
CA ASP A 194 8.51 -11.34 13.32
C ASP A 194 9.17 -10.20 14.12
N GLU A 195 9.96 -9.34 13.47
CA GLU A 195 10.57 -8.16 14.08
C GLU A 195 9.84 -6.87 13.73
N ASP A 196 9.93 -5.89 14.64
CA ASP A 196 9.37 -4.55 14.44
C ASP A 196 10.18 -3.76 13.42
N VAL A 197 9.68 -3.66 12.18
CA VAL A 197 10.39 -3.00 11.08
C VAL A 197 10.54 -1.49 11.27
N VAL A 198 9.66 -0.86 12.06
CA VAL A 198 9.80 0.56 12.41
C VAL A 198 10.98 0.75 13.36
N ARG A 199 11.12 -0.13 14.36
CA ARG A 199 12.30 -0.15 15.23
C ARG A 199 13.58 -0.38 14.44
N LEU A 200 13.60 -1.35 13.53
CA LEU A 200 14.78 -1.64 12.70
C LEU A 200 15.22 -0.42 11.86
N LEU A 201 14.26 0.30 11.25
CA LEU A 201 14.55 1.53 10.53
C LEU A 201 15.03 2.66 11.45
N LYS A 202 14.39 2.86 12.61
CA LYS A 202 14.81 3.86 13.60
C LYS A 202 16.22 3.60 14.11
N ASP A 203 16.57 2.34 14.38
CA ASP A 203 17.90 1.93 14.82
C ASP A 203 18.95 2.23 13.74
N ALA A 204 18.65 1.97 12.47
CA ALA A 204 19.53 2.29 11.34
C ALA A 204 19.75 3.79 11.15
N ILE A 205 18.68 4.59 11.22
CA ILE A 205 18.77 6.06 11.17
C ILE A 205 19.63 6.57 12.33
N LYS A 206 19.41 6.08 13.56
CA LYS A 206 20.16 6.47 14.75
C LYS A 206 21.66 6.19 14.64
N ARG A 207 22.07 5.10 13.98
CA ARG A 207 23.48 4.76 13.76
C ARG A 207 24.23 5.80 12.93
N ARG A 208 23.55 6.53 12.03
CA ARG A 208 24.22 7.45 11.10
C ARG A 208 24.73 8.75 11.71
N LYS A 209 24.08 9.25 12.77
CA LYS A 209 24.39 10.52 13.46
C LYS A 209 24.33 11.81 12.61
N ASP A 210 24.24 11.73 11.29
CA ASP A 210 24.29 12.86 10.36
C ASP A 210 22.91 13.38 9.91
N VAL A 211 21.82 12.69 10.26
CA VAL A 211 20.45 13.09 9.96
C VAL A 211 19.51 12.83 11.14
N GLN A 212 18.43 13.60 11.20
CA GLN A 212 17.35 13.43 12.18
C GLN A 212 16.04 13.21 11.44
N ILE A 213 15.47 12.01 11.61
CA ILE A 213 14.21 11.60 10.98
C ILE A 213 13.34 10.99 12.07
N ASP A 214 12.09 11.41 12.14
CA ASP A 214 11.08 10.80 13.03
C ASP A 214 10.15 9.91 12.20
N VAL A 215 10.18 8.60 12.45
CA VAL A 215 9.27 7.67 11.76
C VAL A 215 7.90 7.74 12.45
N CYS A 216 7.00 8.52 11.87
CA CYS A 216 5.69 8.88 12.43
C CYS A 216 4.57 7.91 12.03
N GLY A 217 4.79 7.09 11.00
CA GLY A 217 3.83 6.07 10.61
C GLY A 217 4.43 5.00 9.72
N ILE A 218 3.92 3.78 9.84
CA ILE A 218 4.09 2.71 8.87
C ILE A 218 2.75 2.44 8.20
N LEU A 219 2.76 2.20 6.90
CA LEU A 219 1.57 1.95 6.11
C LEU A 219 1.83 0.93 5.01
N ASN A 220 0.78 0.26 4.57
CA ASN A 220 0.82 -0.52 3.33
C ASN A 220 0.55 0.42 2.13
N ASP A 221 1.04 0.08 0.94
CA ASP A 221 0.80 0.82 -0.31
C ASP A 221 -0.67 1.15 -0.53
N THR A 222 -1.60 0.20 -0.36
CA THR A 222 -3.05 0.45 -0.51
C THR A 222 -3.56 1.55 0.45
N THR A 223 -3.00 1.64 1.66
CA THR A 223 -3.33 2.69 2.64
C THR A 223 -2.76 4.03 2.17
N GLY A 224 -1.54 4.06 1.64
CA GLY A 224 -0.96 5.25 1.03
C GLY A 224 -1.76 5.76 -0.16
N THR A 225 -2.25 4.83 -1.00
CA THR A 225 -3.08 5.13 -2.17
C THR A 225 -4.39 5.80 -1.78
N ILE A 226 -5.15 5.24 -0.82
CA ILE A 226 -6.40 5.89 -0.39
C ILE A 226 -6.14 7.28 0.21
N MET A 227 -5.07 7.46 1.00
CA MET A 227 -4.73 8.76 1.58
C MET A 227 -4.38 9.79 0.50
N SER A 228 -3.56 9.43 -0.48
CA SER A 228 -3.18 10.32 -1.58
C SER A 228 -4.38 10.70 -2.44
N CYS A 229 -5.24 9.73 -2.77
CA CYS A 229 -6.47 9.97 -3.54
C CYS A 229 -7.48 10.81 -2.74
N ALA A 230 -7.66 10.54 -1.45
CA ALA A 230 -8.58 11.28 -0.59
C ALA A 230 -8.17 12.75 -0.40
N TRP A 231 -6.87 13.03 -0.36
CA TRP A 231 -6.38 14.42 -0.33
C TRP A 231 -6.77 15.22 -1.58
N LYS A 232 -6.74 14.60 -2.77
CA LYS A 232 -7.17 15.24 -4.03
C LYS A 232 -8.69 15.25 -4.21
N ASN A 233 -9.35 14.18 -3.80
CA ASN A 233 -10.79 13.98 -3.97
C ASN A 233 -11.40 13.44 -2.66
N PRO A 234 -12.09 14.30 -1.88
CA PRO A 234 -12.71 13.92 -0.61
C PRO A 234 -13.76 12.79 -0.69
N ASN A 235 -14.26 12.49 -1.90
CA ASN A 235 -15.21 11.40 -2.11
C ASN A 235 -14.55 10.02 -2.23
N THR A 236 -13.22 9.92 -2.22
CA THR A 236 -12.48 8.64 -2.27
C THR A 236 -12.85 7.76 -1.07
N LYS A 237 -13.20 6.49 -1.32
CA LYS A 237 -13.55 5.50 -0.28
C LYS A 237 -12.72 4.22 -0.30
N ILE A 238 -12.04 3.92 -1.41
CA ILE A 238 -11.27 2.70 -1.60
C ILE A 238 -9.96 3.05 -2.28
N GLY A 239 -8.85 2.54 -1.74
CA GLY A 239 -7.57 2.44 -2.43
C GLY A 239 -7.41 1.02 -2.95
N LEU A 240 -7.16 0.88 -4.25
CA LEU A 240 -7.01 -0.42 -4.91
C LEU A 240 -5.67 -0.45 -5.66
N ILE A 241 -4.91 -1.52 -5.49
CA ILE A 241 -3.69 -1.78 -6.25
C ILE A 241 -4.00 -2.91 -7.24
N VAL A 242 -3.97 -2.57 -8.53
CA VAL A 242 -4.03 -3.55 -9.63
C VAL A 242 -2.69 -3.49 -10.34
N GLY A 243 -1.80 -4.42 -9.98
CA GLY A 243 -0.45 -4.48 -10.51
C GLY A 243 0.21 -5.82 -10.18
N MET A 244 1.42 -6.03 -10.67
CA MET A 244 2.14 -7.28 -10.39
C MET A 244 2.72 -7.25 -8.98
N LEU A 245 2.27 -8.17 -8.12
CA LEU A 245 3.13 -8.71 -7.07
C LEU A 245 4.16 -9.56 -7.79
N SER A 246 5.33 -8.99 -8.12
CA SER A 246 6.45 -9.74 -8.69
C SER A 246 6.70 -10.97 -7.80
N LYS A 247 6.48 -12.17 -8.36
CA LYS A 247 6.80 -13.45 -7.72
C LYS A 247 8.30 -13.54 -7.49
#